data_AF-A0A164MR54-F1
#
_entry.id   AF-A0A164MR54-F1
#
_cell.length_a   1.000
_cell.length_b   1.000
_cell.length_c   1.000
_cell.angle_alpha   90.00
_cell.angle_beta   90.00
_cell.angle_gamma   90.00
#
_symmetry.space_group_name_H-M   'P 1'
#
loop_
_entity.id
_entity.type
_entity.pdbx_description
1 polymer ?
#
loop_
_entity_poly.entity_id
_entity_poly.type
_entity_poly.pdbx_seq_one_letter_code
_entity_poly.pdbx_strand_id
1 'polypeptide(L)'
;MLPKVKPHTFNMLRILDGRGLTNHVLVITRWRIEPEDCVVLNSIKNLKVTVLVTHSGIEAPRVEPVDSGIAARSLATAFGNADRYRAVLYWRPIVPGLNDSGLHLRRALELSRHVHATVFTGLFFKDQIRDYYRAHGLPEPYPEGARRKVLPESLE
;
A
#
# COMPACT_ATOMS: atom_id res chain seq x y z
N MET A 1 -24.99 6.13 -0.23
CA MET A 1 -23.93 5.86 -1.22
C MET A 1 -22.67 6.57 -0.73
N LEU A 2 -21.60 5.86 -0.36
CA LEU A 2 -20.37 6.54 0.06
C LEU A 2 -19.85 7.36 -1.14
N PRO A 3 -19.47 8.64 -0.95
CA PRO A 3 -18.94 9.46 -2.04
C PRO A 3 -17.75 8.76 -2.70
N LYS A 4 -17.62 8.92 -4.03
CA LYS A 4 -16.50 8.34 -4.78
C LYS A 4 -15.19 8.97 -4.29
N VAL A 5 -14.49 8.30 -3.38
CA VAL A 5 -13.30 8.80 -2.68
C VAL A 5 -12.23 9.33 -3.65
N LYS A 6 -11.97 8.59 -4.75
CA LYS A 6 -10.93 8.92 -5.73
C LYS A 6 -11.15 10.31 -6.39
N PRO A 7 -12.31 10.63 -7.01
CA PRO A 7 -12.60 11.98 -7.50
C PRO A 7 -12.41 13.10 -6.47
N HIS A 8 -12.85 12.89 -5.23
CA HIS A 8 -12.70 13.89 -4.18
C HIS A 8 -11.23 14.11 -3.79
N THR A 9 -10.44 13.04 -3.68
CA THR A 9 -8.99 13.13 -3.44
C THR A 9 -8.31 13.96 -4.52
N PHE A 10 -8.59 13.71 -5.80
CA PHE A 10 -8.02 14.49 -6.90
C PHE A 10 -8.46 15.95 -6.88
N ASN A 11 -9.72 16.23 -6.56
CA ASN A 11 -10.19 17.60 -6.41
C ASN A 11 -9.44 18.34 -5.30
N MET A 12 -9.23 17.69 -4.16
CA MET A 12 -8.47 18.26 -3.05
C MET A 12 -7.01 18.53 -3.44
N LEU A 13 -6.35 17.61 -4.14
CA LEU A 13 -4.99 17.83 -4.64
C LEU A 13 -4.93 19.07 -5.54
N ARG A 14 -5.89 19.23 -6.47
CA ARG A 14 -5.95 20.41 -7.36
C ARG A 14 -6.17 21.71 -6.61
N ILE A 15 -7.05 21.73 -5.59
CA ILE A 15 -7.29 22.93 -4.77
C ILE A 15 -6.04 23.33 -4.00
N LEU A 16 -5.36 22.35 -3.39
CA LEU A 16 -4.12 22.58 -2.64
C LEU A 16 -2.99 23.05 -3.57
N ASP A 17 -2.87 22.43 -4.75
CA ASP A 17 -1.90 22.80 -5.78
C ASP A 17 -2.15 24.21 -6.34
N GLY A 18 -3.40 24.56 -6.61
CA GLY A 18 -3.81 25.87 -7.10
C GLY A 18 -3.58 27.01 -6.10
N ARG A 19 -3.40 26.68 -4.81
CA ARG A 19 -2.95 27.61 -3.77
C ARG A 19 -1.43 27.78 -3.72
N GLY A 20 -0.67 27.12 -4.60
CA GLY A 20 0.79 27.21 -4.66
C GLY A 20 1.52 26.45 -3.55
N LEU A 21 0.86 25.52 -2.85
CA LEU A 21 1.50 24.71 -1.82
C LEU A 21 2.54 23.76 -2.45
N THR A 22 3.67 23.58 -1.76
CA THR A 22 4.82 22.80 -2.27
C THR A 22 5.14 21.56 -1.42
N ASN A 23 4.23 21.23 -0.49
CA ASN A 23 4.39 20.14 0.46
C ASN A 23 4.52 18.77 -0.24
N HIS A 24 5.15 17.83 0.46
CA HIS A 24 5.06 16.41 0.13
C HIS A 24 3.68 15.89 0.50
N VAL A 25 3.02 15.22 -0.44
CA VAL A 25 1.70 14.62 -0.22
C VAL A 25 1.75 13.14 -0.57
N LEU A 26 1.42 12.30 0.42
CA LEU A 26 1.36 10.85 0.27
C LEU A 26 -0.08 10.42 0.00
N VAL A 27 -0.31 9.79 -1.15
CA VAL A 27 -1.60 9.21 -1.52
C VAL A 27 -1.48 7.69 -1.41
N ILE A 28 -2.12 7.10 -0.40
CA ILE A 28 -2.05 5.66 -0.14
C ILE A 28 -3.31 4.99 -0.69
N THR A 29 -3.14 3.96 -1.50
CA THR A 29 -4.27 3.20 -2.09
C THR A 29 -3.96 1.71 -2.17
N ARG A 30 -4.98 0.87 -2.03
CA ARG A 30 -4.94 -0.55 -2.43
C ARG A 30 -5.74 -0.79 -3.72
N TRP A 31 -6.38 0.25 -4.23
CA TRP A 31 -7.36 0.18 -5.30
C TRP A 31 -6.79 0.57 -6.66
N ARG A 32 -7.59 0.34 -7.70
CA ARG A 32 -7.25 0.54 -9.11
C ARG A 32 -6.72 1.95 -9.37
N ILE A 33 -5.55 2.02 -9.99
CA ILE A 33 -5.03 3.21 -10.66
C ILE A 33 -5.13 2.95 -12.15
N GLU A 34 -5.83 3.83 -12.85
CA GLU A 34 -6.02 3.77 -14.31
C GLU A 34 -5.13 4.83 -14.99
N PRO A 35 -4.84 4.72 -16.30
CA PRO A 35 -4.03 5.72 -17.00
C PRO A 35 -4.56 7.16 -16.86
N GLU A 36 -5.89 7.34 -16.82
CA GLU A 36 -6.55 8.64 -16.65
C GLU A 36 -6.24 9.26 -15.28
N ASP A 37 -6.10 8.43 -14.24
CA ASP A 37 -5.68 8.87 -12.92
C ASP A 37 -4.24 9.42 -12.96
N CYS A 38 -3.38 8.80 -13.75
CA CYS A 38 -1.98 9.21 -13.92
C CYS A 38 -1.88 10.57 -14.61
N VAL A 39 -2.73 10.83 -15.60
CA VAL A 39 -2.85 12.15 -16.24
C VAL A 39 -3.20 13.22 -15.21
N VAL A 40 -4.15 12.94 -14.32
CA VAL A 40 -4.53 13.86 -13.24
C VAL A 40 -3.35 14.11 -12.30
N LEU A 41 -2.68 13.05 -11.83
CA LEU A 41 -1.53 13.16 -10.94
C LEU A 41 -0.38 13.94 -11.57
N ASN A 42 -0.10 13.74 -12.85
CA ASN A 42 0.92 14.48 -13.59
C ASN A 42 0.54 15.94 -13.88
N SER A 43 -0.72 16.34 -13.73
CA SER A 43 -1.14 17.74 -13.89
C SER A 43 -0.89 18.60 -12.64
N ILE A 44 -0.61 17.98 -11.49
CA ILE A 44 -0.28 18.65 -10.24
C ILE A 44 1.13 19.24 -10.34
N LYS A 45 1.26 20.56 -10.17
CA LYS A 45 2.50 21.28 -10.51
C LYS A 45 3.40 21.58 -9.33
N ASN A 46 2.81 22.04 -8.23
CA ASN A 46 3.48 22.59 -7.06
C ASN A 46 3.68 21.52 -5.98
N LEU A 47 2.67 20.68 -5.74
CA LEU A 47 2.76 19.61 -4.73
C LEU A 47 3.70 18.49 -5.19
N LYS A 48 4.46 17.93 -4.24
CA LYS A 48 5.30 16.75 -4.46
C LYS A 48 4.52 15.48 -4.14
N VAL A 49 3.77 14.98 -5.11
CA VAL A 49 2.87 13.84 -4.92
C VAL A 49 3.64 12.51 -4.99
N THR A 50 3.45 11.66 -3.98
CA THR A 50 3.93 10.28 -3.96
C THR A 50 2.76 9.33 -3.74
N VAL A 51 2.56 8.40 -4.67
CA VAL A 51 1.51 7.39 -4.62
C VAL A 51 2.09 6.10 -4.05
N LEU A 52 1.56 5.67 -2.91
CA LEU A 52 1.92 4.42 -2.24
C LEU A 52 0.85 3.38 -2.56
N VAL A 53 1.22 2.38 -3.36
CA VAL A 53 0.31 1.27 -3.68
C VAL A 53 0.52 0.15 -2.67
N THR A 54 -0.50 -0.08 -1.86
CA THR A 54 -0.49 -1.07 -0.78
C THR A 54 -0.68 -2.46 -1.38
N HIS A 55 0.37 -3.28 -1.32
CA HIS A 55 0.36 -4.68 -1.69
C HIS A 55 0.63 -5.49 -0.43
N SER A 56 -0.26 -6.41 -0.03
CA SER A 56 0.04 -7.33 1.07
C SER A 56 0.67 -8.62 0.54
N GLY A 57 0.15 -9.17 -0.55
CA GLY A 57 0.52 -10.50 -1.02
C GLY A 57 -0.11 -11.62 -0.17
N ILE A 58 -1.04 -11.29 0.74
CA ILE A 58 -1.80 -12.27 1.51
C ILE A 58 -2.89 -12.83 0.59
N GLU A 59 -2.92 -14.14 0.41
CA GLU A 59 -3.90 -14.82 -0.44
C GLU A 59 -5.17 -15.25 0.32
N ALA A 60 -5.10 -15.35 1.65
CA ALA A 60 -6.21 -15.78 2.50
C ALA A 60 -7.36 -14.75 2.49
N PRO A 61 -8.52 -15.02 1.86
CA PRO A 61 -9.58 -14.01 1.67
C PRO A 61 -10.24 -13.56 2.98
N ARG A 62 -10.18 -14.40 4.02
CA ARG A 62 -10.66 -14.09 5.38
C ARG A 62 -9.80 -13.07 6.11
N VAL A 63 -8.56 -12.88 5.66
CA VAL A 63 -7.60 -11.91 6.23
C VAL A 63 -7.50 -10.69 5.32
N GLU A 64 -7.38 -10.92 4.01
CA GLU A 64 -7.30 -9.87 3.01
C GLU A 64 -8.35 -10.12 1.90
N PRO A 65 -9.49 -9.42 1.93
CA PRO A 65 -10.56 -9.65 0.96
C PRO A 65 -10.28 -9.02 -0.41
N VAL A 66 -9.27 -8.15 -0.52
CA VAL A 66 -8.93 -7.46 -1.77
C VAL A 66 -7.81 -8.20 -2.50
N ASP A 67 -8.04 -8.56 -3.75
CA ASP A 67 -7.05 -9.17 -4.63
C ASP A 67 -5.77 -8.32 -4.74
N SER A 68 -4.66 -8.88 -4.27
CA SER A 68 -3.32 -8.28 -4.35
C SER A 68 -2.85 -8.05 -5.80
N GLY A 69 -3.42 -8.76 -6.78
CA GLY A 69 -3.24 -8.52 -8.20
C GLY A 69 -3.73 -7.15 -8.67
N ILE A 70 -4.76 -6.58 -8.03
CA ILE A 70 -5.20 -5.20 -8.30
C ILE A 70 -4.08 -4.21 -7.97
N ALA A 71 -3.45 -4.38 -6.81
CA ALA A 71 -2.34 -3.53 -6.38
C ALA A 71 -1.14 -3.69 -7.32
N ALA A 72 -0.77 -4.92 -7.72
CA ALA A 72 0.32 -5.16 -8.65
C ALA A 72 0.11 -4.48 -10.02
N ARG A 73 -1.10 -4.60 -10.60
CA ARG A 73 -1.45 -3.92 -11.86
C ARG A 73 -1.42 -2.40 -11.71
N SER A 74 -2.00 -1.88 -10.63
CA SER A 74 -2.05 -0.45 -10.35
C SER A 74 -0.64 0.14 -10.16
N LEU A 75 0.26 -0.62 -9.54
CA LEU A 75 1.65 -0.25 -9.36
C LEU A 75 2.37 -0.11 -10.71
N ALA A 76 2.21 -1.10 -11.59
CA ALA A 76 2.79 -1.08 -12.93
C ALA A 76 2.22 0.10 -13.76
N THR A 77 0.90 0.32 -13.72
CA THR A 77 0.25 1.46 -14.39
C THR A 77 0.77 2.80 -13.87
N ALA A 78 0.85 2.97 -12.56
CA ALA A 78 1.35 4.20 -11.95
C ALA A 78 2.83 4.45 -12.30
N PHE A 79 3.68 3.43 -12.19
CA PHE A 79 5.10 3.59 -12.52
C PHE A 79 5.32 3.87 -14.00
N GLY A 80 4.64 3.14 -14.89
CA GLY A 80 4.80 3.30 -16.34
C GLY A 80 4.31 4.64 -16.89
N ASN A 81 3.45 5.35 -16.15
CA ASN A 81 2.92 6.66 -16.54
C ASN A 81 3.42 7.81 -15.64
N ALA A 82 4.39 7.56 -14.76
CA ALA A 82 4.89 8.58 -13.85
C ALA A 82 5.77 9.60 -14.58
N ASP A 83 5.41 10.88 -14.46
CA ASP A 83 6.22 12.01 -14.90
C ASP A 83 6.54 12.92 -13.70
N ARG A 84 5.51 13.56 -13.12
CA ARG A 84 5.68 14.52 -12.02
C ARG A 84 5.47 13.93 -10.62
N TYR A 85 4.85 12.76 -10.51
CA TYR A 85 4.65 12.06 -9.24
C TYR A 85 5.59 10.86 -9.13
N ARG A 86 5.69 10.30 -7.92
CA ARG A 86 6.45 9.06 -7.67
C ARG A 86 5.52 7.93 -7.24
N ALA A 87 5.68 6.77 -7.88
CA ALA A 87 5.04 5.51 -7.47
C ALA A 87 5.95 4.70 -6.54
N VAL A 88 5.40 4.23 -5.41
CA VAL A 88 6.09 3.48 -4.36
C VAL A 88 5.34 2.18 -4.08
N LEU A 89 6.08 1.06 -4.04
CA LEU A 89 5.58 -0.20 -3.53
C LEU A 89 5.47 -0.07 -2.01
N TYR A 90 4.25 -0.13 -1.48
CA TYR A 90 4.03 -0.15 -0.04
C TYR A 90 3.64 -1.57 0.40
N TRP A 91 4.66 -2.41 0.63
CA TRP A 91 4.48 -3.81 0.99
C TRP A 91 4.07 -3.95 2.44
N ARG A 92 2.75 -4.13 2.69
CA ARG A 92 2.23 -4.21 4.05
C ARG A 92 0.84 -4.82 4.21
N PRO A 93 0.55 -5.34 5.42
CA PRO A 93 1.54 -5.70 6.44
C PRO A 93 2.30 -6.96 6.01
N ILE A 94 3.55 -7.13 6.46
CA ILE A 94 4.22 -8.43 6.46
C ILE A 94 3.82 -9.15 7.75
N VAL A 95 3.35 -10.38 7.62
CA VAL A 95 2.81 -11.20 8.71
C VAL A 95 3.44 -12.59 8.64
N PRO A 96 4.12 -13.02 9.71
CA PRO A 96 4.70 -14.36 9.78
C PRO A 96 3.68 -15.46 9.45
N GLY A 97 4.08 -16.39 8.57
CA GLY A 97 3.26 -17.51 8.14
C GLY A 97 2.13 -17.19 7.16
N LEU A 98 1.90 -15.91 6.81
CA LEU A 98 0.89 -15.53 5.81
C LEU A 98 1.50 -15.01 4.51
N ASN A 99 2.52 -14.16 4.58
CA ASN A 99 3.09 -13.49 3.40
C ASN A 99 4.58 -13.14 3.55
N ASP A 100 5.33 -13.98 4.26
CA ASP A 100 6.75 -13.81 4.58
C ASP A 100 7.66 -14.89 3.96
N SER A 101 7.09 -15.91 3.30
CA SER A 101 7.88 -16.97 2.67
C SER A 101 8.80 -16.46 1.55
N GLY A 102 9.82 -17.25 1.18
CA GLY A 102 10.73 -16.91 0.07
C GLY A 102 10.03 -16.63 -1.27
N LEU A 103 8.83 -17.20 -1.50
CA LEU A 103 8.02 -16.87 -2.68
C LEU A 103 7.49 -15.43 -2.62
N HIS A 104 6.99 -15.00 -1.47
CA HIS A 104 6.50 -13.63 -1.26
C HIS A 104 7.63 -12.61 -1.38
N LEU A 105 8.80 -12.91 -0.82
CA LEU A 105 10.00 -12.07 -0.95
C LEU A 105 10.43 -11.92 -2.42
N ARG A 106 10.49 -13.02 -3.19
CA ARG A 106 10.78 -12.96 -4.63
C ARG A 106 9.75 -12.12 -5.37
N ARG A 107 8.47 -12.27 -5.04
CA ARG A 107 7.41 -11.49 -5.68
C ARG A 107 7.50 -10.00 -5.35
N ALA A 108 7.79 -9.64 -4.11
CA ALA A 108 8.02 -8.26 -3.70
C ALA A 108 9.24 -7.66 -4.43
N LEU A 109 10.31 -8.44 -4.60
CA LEU A 109 11.50 -8.06 -5.36
C LEU A 109 11.22 -7.87 -6.86
N GLU A 110 10.36 -8.69 -7.46
CA GLU A 110 9.92 -8.47 -8.84
C GLU A 110 9.17 -7.15 -8.98
N LEU A 111 8.22 -6.88 -8.08
CA LEU A 111 7.46 -5.63 -8.07
C LEU A 111 8.34 -4.42 -7.80
N SER A 112 9.37 -4.56 -6.96
CA SER A 112 10.29 -3.46 -6.62
C SER A 112 11.11 -2.96 -7.83
N ARG A 113 11.19 -3.73 -8.91
CA ARG A 113 11.84 -3.31 -10.17
C ARG A 113 11.01 -2.32 -10.99
N HIS A 114 9.73 -2.16 -10.65
CA HIS A 114 8.78 -1.31 -11.36
C HIS A 114 8.21 -0.20 -10.47
N VAL A 115 9.07 0.39 -9.64
CA VAL A 115 8.72 1.49 -8.72
C VAL A 115 9.92 2.39 -8.49
N HIS A 116 9.67 3.59 -7.94
CA HIS A 116 10.74 4.50 -7.56
C HIS A 116 11.34 4.15 -6.19
N ALA A 117 10.56 3.51 -5.32
CA ALA A 117 11.02 3.03 -4.02
C ALA A 117 10.12 1.91 -3.51
N THR A 118 10.64 1.14 -2.56
CA THR A 118 9.88 0.13 -1.80
C THR A 118 9.92 0.50 -0.33
N VAL A 119 8.75 0.48 0.31
CA VAL A 119 8.57 0.64 1.75
C VAL A 119 7.85 -0.60 2.25
N PHE A 120 8.39 -1.24 3.29
CA PHE A 120 7.78 -2.40 3.92
C PHE A 120 7.54 -2.16 5.41
N THR A 121 6.55 -2.85 5.97
CA THR A 121 6.24 -2.74 7.41
C THR A 121 5.53 -3.99 7.91
N GLY A 122 5.86 -4.40 9.14
CA GLY A 122 5.17 -5.48 9.84
C GLY A 122 3.74 -5.13 10.27
N LEU A 123 2.98 -6.15 10.68
CA LEU A 123 1.66 -6.00 11.28
C LEU A 123 1.74 -5.32 12.64
N PHE A 124 0.87 -4.33 12.87
CA PHE A 124 0.68 -3.77 14.20
C PHE A 124 -0.35 -4.61 14.98
N PHE A 125 0.12 -5.61 15.72
CA PHE A 125 -0.73 -6.66 16.29
C PHE A 125 -1.25 -6.30 17.68
N LYS A 126 -2.38 -5.58 17.72
CA LYS A 126 -3.10 -5.22 18.96
C LYS A 126 -4.02 -6.34 19.43
N ASP A 127 -4.48 -6.25 20.68
CA ASP A 127 -5.43 -7.19 21.29
C ASP A 127 -6.71 -7.37 20.45
N GLN A 128 -7.25 -6.31 19.84
CA GLN A 128 -8.42 -6.46 18.96
C GLN A 128 -8.14 -7.33 17.73
N ILE A 129 -6.92 -7.27 17.18
CA ILE A 129 -6.53 -8.12 16.05
C ILE A 129 -6.30 -9.55 16.55
N ARG A 130 -5.74 -9.71 17.75
CA ARG A 130 -5.59 -11.02 18.40
C ARG A 130 -6.94 -11.70 18.62
N ASP A 131 -7.91 -10.96 19.16
CA ASP A 131 -9.27 -11.43 19.38
C ASP A 131 -9.94 -11.84 18.07
N TYR A 132 -9.75 -11.04 17.01
CA TYR A 132 -10.20 -11.41 15.67
C TYR A 132 -9.56 -12.73 15.20
N TYR A 133 -8.25 -12.89 15.35
CA TYR A 133 -7.55 -14.12 14.95
C TYR A 133 -8.10 -15.34 15.70
N ARG A 134 -8.26 -15.25 17.02
CA ARG A 134 -8.81 -16.31 17.87
C ARG A 134 -10.24 -16.66 17.50
N ALA A 135 -11.11 -15.66 17.34
CA ALA A 135 -12.50 -15.86 16.97
C ALA A 135 -12.68 -16.54 15.60
N HIS A 136 -11.68 -16.43 14.72
CA HIS A 136 -11.72 -17.01 13.37
C HIS A 136 -10.80 -18.22 13.19
N GLY A 137 -10.20 -18.74 14.28
CA GLY A 137 -9.31 -19.91 14.24
C GLY A 137 -8.02 -19.68 13.43
N LEU A 138 -7.57 -18.43 13.33
CA LEU A 138 -6.35 -18.07 12.60
C LEU A 138 -5.11 -18.20 13.51
N PRO A 139 -3.97 -18.68 13.00
CA PRO A 139 -2.74 -18.79 13.79
C PRO A 139 -2.25 -17.40 14.20
N GLU A 140 -1.98 -17.21 15.49
CA GLU A 140 -1.46 -15.94 16.00
C GLU A 140 -0.02 -15.73 15.49
N PRO A 141 0.28 -14.60 14.81
CA PRO A 141 1.59 -14.38 14.21
C PRO A 141 2.68 -14.05 15.23
N TYR A 142 2.30 -13.63 16.46
CA TYR A 142 3.24 -13.27 17.51
C TYR A 142 2.77 -13.83 18.87
N PRO A 143 3.69 -14.42 19.67
CA PRO A 143 3.35 -14.99 20.98
C PRO A 143 2.92 -13.91 21.98
N GLU A 144 3.59 -12.75 21.99
CA GLU A 144 3.27 -11.62 22.87
C GLU A 144 2.59 -10.46 22.14
N GLY A 145 2.06 -9.48 22.89
CA GLY A 145 1.45 -8.26 22.37
C GLY A 145 2.46 -7.35 21.68
N ALA A 146 2.85 -7.68 20.45
CA ALA A 146 3.81 -6.91 19.66
C ALA A 146 3.27 -5.50 19.36
N ARG A 147 3.71 -4.52 20.17
CA ARG A 147 3.24 -3.12 20.14
C ARG A 147 3.90 -2.25 19.05
N ARG A 148 4.69 -2.79 18.13
CA ARG A 148 5.37 -1.99 17.09
C ARG A 148 5.25 -2.63 15.71
N LYS A 149 5.21 -1.78 14.68
CA LYS A 149 5.22 -2.14 13.24
C LYS A 149 6.58 -2.69 12.79
N VAL A 150 7.19 -3.55 13.59
CA VAL A 150 8.57 -4.01 13.42
C VAL A 150 8.51 -5.41 12.83
N LEU A 151 9.41 -5.70 11.90
CA LEU A 151 9.62 -7.08 11.44
C LEU A 151 10.28 -7.86 12.59
N PRO A 152 9.89 -9.11 12.86
CA PRO A 152 10.63 -9.93 13.81
C PRO A 152 12.12 -9.96 13.46
N GLU A 153 13.00 -9.91 14.47
CA GLU A 153 14.46 -10.01 14.26
C GLU A 153 14.83 -11.27 13.48
N SER A 154 14.09 -12.38 13.64
CA SER A 154 14.29 -13.62 12.87
C SER A 154 13.98 -13.49 11.37
N LEU A 155 13.39 -12.37 10.94
CA LEU A 155 13.06 -12.04 9.55
C LEU A 155 13.93 -10.90 8.98
N GLU A 156 14.78 -10.27 9.79
CA GLU A 156 15.82 -9.31 9.35
C GLU A 156 17.12 -10.04 8.94
#